data_AF-A0A397ZX74-F1
#
_entry.id   AF-A0A397ZX74-F1
#
_cell.length_a   1.000
_cell.length_b   1.000
_cell.length_c   1.000
_cell.angle_alpha   90.00
_cell.angle_beta   90.00
_cell.angle_gamma   90.00
#
_symmetry.space_group_name_H-M   'P 1'
#
loop_
_entity.id
_entity.type
_entity.pdbx_description
1 polymer ?
#
loop_
_entity_poly.entity_id
_entity_poly.type
_entity_poly.pdbx_seq_one_letter_code
_entity_poly.pdbx_strand_id
1 'polypeptide(L)'
;MYLKTESEVIFSKLYIPQTHYELECVRPDFIMLRVIARNLIMWSRIRPTCEWIESQVPEVVKNGISHLQDDMDDMYEMDVEALVQAYVNIVAGACISLGLRFAGTRDGNARDLLYNYALYLLNEIKPVSATSGTAFPRGISKFVDKGTLEMCLYLVILSLSVVMAGSGDLQIFRLLRFLRSRNSADGHANYGTQMAVSLATGFLFLGGGMRTFSTSNGSIAMLLITLYPRLPSGPNDNRCHLQAFRHLYVLATEARWLQTIDVDSGLPVYAPLEVTVKETELYSETRFCEVTPCILPERAILKRICVCGPRYWPQQVELVPEEKHWWSFGDKSDPFSSGVIHVKRKVGACSYVDDPVGCQSLLSRAMHKVFGLRTLGESNTLANSHRELDSDSVDHLVSTFSSDPSLIAFAQLCCDKTWNDRSDSDFKEFCLQVLFDCISKDRPALLQVYLSLYTTIASMADLLVKTDSNVCDSLSISSLKVALAYNEAVTSGRLASSGGFVQSIFLASLGKRCEEILNCSTELKINLRNYLTSEAWSDDHNSKLQKDTILLSWYLKWFSVPSPSIIRAAVEKIKSKFNISTSAVPLLRLLLPSTHISAISEIDRVFFPSNVTIAL
;
A
#
# COMPACT_ATOMS: atom_id res chain seq x y z
N MET A 1 -7.17 -10.59 -41.63
CA MET A 1 -8.33 -10.05 -42.39
C MET A 1 -9.59 -10.00 -41.53
N TYR A 2 -10.04 -11.10 -40.93
CA TYR A 2 -11.30 -11.17 -40.16
C TYR A 2 -11.10 -11.35 -38.65
N LEU A 3 -9.95 -10.90 -38.12
CA LEU A 3 -9.61 -11.01 -36.70
C LEU A 3 -10.59 -10.19 -35.85
N LYS A 4 -11.22 -10.83 -34.85
CA LYS A 4 -12.22 -10.22 -33.95
C LYS A 4 -13.42 -9.56 -34.65
N THR A 5 -13.79 -10.04 -35.84
CA THR A 5 -14.92 -9.48 -36.60
C THR A 5 -16.25 -10.14 -36.29
N GLU A 6 -16.26 -11.29 -35.60
CA GLU A 6 -17.47 -12.09 -35.31
C GLU A 6 -18.28 -12.46 -36.58
N SER A 7 -17.60 -12.54 -37.74
CA SER A 7 -18.25 -12.80 -39.03
C SER A 7 -18.65 -14.27 -39.19
N GLU A 8 -19.93 -14.56 -38.96
CA GLU A 8 -20.50 -15.92 -39.07
C GLU A 8 -20.36 -16.53 -40.47
N VAL A 9 -20.42 -15.72 -41.54
CA VAL A 9 -20.31 -16.16 -42.94
C VAL A 9 -18.96 -16.82 -43.25
N ILE A 10 -17.90 -16.38 -42.55
CA ILE A 10 -16.54 -16.87 -42.78
C ILE A 10 -16.22 -17.98 -41.81
N PHE A 11 -16.73 -17.86 -40.59
CA PHE A 11 -16.72 -18.94 -39.62
C PHE A 11 -17.36 -20.22 -40.17
N SER A 12 -18.48 -20.13 -40.90
CA SER A 12 -19.14 -21.29 -41.51
C SER A 12 -18.33 -21.92 -42.65
N LYS A 13 -17.58 -21.11 -43.42
CA LYS A 13 -16.69 -21.59 -44.49
C LYS A 13 -15.47 -22.35 -43.95
N LEU A 14 -15.02 -22.04 -42.74
CA LEU A 14 -13.89 -22.69 -42.08
C LEU A 14 -14.34 -23.87 -41.21
N TYR A 15 -15.32 -24.66 -41.66
CA TYR A 15 -15.80 -25.78 -40.85
C TYR A 15 -14.71 -26.84 -40.60
N ILE A 16 -14.78 -27.44 -39.40
CA ILE A 16 -13.96 -28.61 -39.06
C ILE A 16 -14.64 -29.81 -39.73
N PRO A 17 -13.89 -30.71 -40.40
CA PRO A 17 -14.44 -31.92 -41.02
C PRO A 17 -15.44 -32.64 -40.11
N GLN A 18 -16.62 -32.94 -40.66
CA GLN A 18 -17.73 -33.54 -39.91
C GLN A 18 -17.96 -35.01 -40.26
N THR A 19 -17.27 -35.56 -41.26
CA THR A 19 -17.40 -36.96 -41.69
C THR A 19 -16.04 -37.65 -41.69
N HIS A 20 -16.02 -38.98 -41.56
CA HIS A 20 -14.78 -39.78 -41.61
C HIS A 20 -14.00 -39.54 -42.91
N TYR A 21 -14.69 -39.52 -44.05
CA TYR A 21 -14.09 -39.27 -45.35
C TYR A 21 -13.40 -37.90 -45.43
N GLU A 22 -14.04 -36.84 -44.90
CA GLU A 22 -13.43 -35.51 -44.87
C GLU A 22 -12.21 -35.43 -43.94
N LEU A 23 -12.20 -36.20 -42.85
CA LEU A 23 -11.06 -36.27 -41.93
C LEU A 23 -9.84 -36.91 -42.60
N GLU A 24 -10.02 -37.97 -43.37
CA GLU A 24 -8.95 -38.60 -44.15
C GLU A 24 -8.40 -37.67 -45.25
N CYS A 25 -9.26 -36.83 -45.83
CA CYS A 25 -8.86 -35.89 -46.87
C CYS A 25 -8.04 -34.70 -46.37
N VAL A 26 -8.05 -34.40 -45.07
CA VAL A 26 -7.43 -33.20 -44.50
C VAL A 26 -6.31 -33.56 -43.52
N ARG A 27 -5.10 -33.10 -43.81
CA ARG A 27 -3.97 -33.25 -42.87
C ARG A 27 -4.29 -32.67 -41.50
N PRO A 28 -3.95 -33.36 -40.40
CA PRO A 28 -4.32 -32.96 -39.04
C PRO A 28 -3.72 -31.61 -38.61
N ASP A 29 -2.52 -31.27 -39.09
CA ASP A 29 -1.90 -29.95 -38.85
C ASP A 29 -2.80 -28.79 -39.37
N PHE A 30 -3.49 -29.00 -40.49
CA PHE A 30 -4.38 -27.99 -41.06
C PHE A 30 -5.71 -27.92 -40.29
N ILE A 31 -6.14 -29.00 -39.67
CA ILE A 31 -7.30 -29.00 -38.77
C ILE A 31 -7.02 -28.07 -37.57
N MET A 32 -5.84 -28.20 -36.95
CA MET A 32 -5.40 -27.29 -35.88
C MET A 32 -5.41 -25.83 -36.33
N LEU A 33 -4.86 -25.51 -37.50
CA LEU A 33 -4.89 -24.15 -38.06
C LEU A 33 -6.30 -23.65 -38.34
N ARG A 34 -7.22 -24.51 -38.81
CA ARG A 34 -8.64 -24.16 -38.99
C ARG A 34 -9.28 -23.78 -37.64
N VAL A 35 -9.05 -24.58 -36.59
CA VAL A 35 -9.56 -24.29 -35.24
C VAL A 35 -9.05 -22.93 -34.74
N ILE A 36 -7.75 -22.69 -34.86
CA ILE A 36 -7.15 -21.40 -34.46
C ILE A 36 -7.78 -20.25 -35.25
N ALA A 37 -7.89 -20.37 -36.58
CA ALA A 37 -8.47 -19.32 -37.42
C ALA A 37 -9.94 -19.04 -37.08
N ARG A 38 -10.76 -20.06 -36.86
CA ARG A 38 -12.16 -19.92 -36.43
C ARG A 38 -12.28 -19.16 -35.12
N ASN A 39 -11.48 -19.54 -34.12
CA ASN A 39 -11.53 -18.93 -32.80
C ASN A 39 -11.04 -17.47 -32.82
N LEU A 40 -10.03 -17.16 -33.64
CA LEU A 40 -9.58 -15.77 -33.83
C LEU A 40 -10.62 -14.89 -34.52
N ILE A 41 -11.51 -15.46 -35.34
CA ILE A 41 -12.66 -14.74 -35.91
C ILE A 41 -13.73 -14.52 -34.84
N MET A 42 -14.08 -15.58 -34.09
CA MET A 42 -15.10 -15.59 -33.04
C MET A 42 -14.48 -15.39 -31.65
N TRP A 43 -13.86 -14.22 -31.45
CA TRP A 43 -12.99 -13.91 -30.32
C TRP A 43 -13.72 -13.81 -28.98
N SER A 44 -14.91 -13.22 -28.98
CA SER A 44 -15.76 -13.03 -27.79
C SER A 44 -16.22 -14.35 -27.16
N ARG A 45 -16.33 -15.41 -27.97
CA ARG A 45 -16.85 -16.72 -27.54
C ARG A 45 -15.81 -17.57 -26.80
N ILE A 46 -14.54 -17.20 -26.79
CA ILE A 46 -13.46 -17.98 -26.16
C ILE A 46 -13.59 -17.92 -24.63
N ARG A 47 -13.74 -19.08 -23.97
CA ARG A 47 -13.86 -19.20 -22.50
C ARG A 47 -12.84 -20.18 -21.92
N PRO A 48 -12.25 -19.89 -20.74
CA PRO A 48 -11.28 -20.76 -20.07
C PRO A 48 -11.98 -21.89 -19.30
N THR A 49 -12.73 -22.74 -20.00
CA THR A 49 -13.51 -23.84 -19.43
C THR A 49 -13.36 -25.12 -20.26
N CYS A 50 -13.34 -26.30 -19.61
CA CYS A 50 -13.23 -27.59 -20.33
C CYS A 50 -14.37 -27.78 -21.33
N GLU A 51 -15.60 -27.45 -20.93
CA GLU A 51 -16.79 -27.50 -21.78
C GLU A 51 -16.61 -26.73 -23.09
N TRP A 52 -15.94 -25.57 -23.04
CA TRP A 52 -15.68 -24.78 -24.24
C TRP A 52 -14.70 -25.47 -25.19
N ILE A 53 -13.63 -26.09 -24.67
CA ILE A 53 -12.69 -26.85 -25.51
C ILE A 53 -13.37 -28.06 -26.12
N GLU A 54 -14.16 -28.79 -25.33
CA GLU A 54 -14.94 -29.94 -25.81
C GLU A 54 -15.99 -29.55 -26.84
N SER A 55 -16.57 -28.34 -26.76
CA SER A 55 -17.51 -27.83 -27.77
C SER A 55 -16.88 -27.65 -29.16
N GLN A 56 -15.56 -27.53 -29.25
CA GLN A 56 -14.85 -27.40 -30.54
C GLN A 56 -14.69 -28.74 -31.27
N VAL A 57 -14.86 -29.86 -30.57
CA VAL A 57 -14.68 -31.20 -31.13
C VAL A 57 -15.98 -31.64 -31.82
N PRO A 58 -15.95 -31.99 -33.12
CA PRO A 58 -17.13 -32.51 -33.84
C PRO A 58 -17.66 -33.81 -33.23
N GLU A 59 -18.97 -34.05 -33.34
CA GLU A 59 -19.64 -35.23 -32.79
C GLU A 59 -19.03 -36.55 -33.31
N VAL A 60 -18.67 -36.61 -34.60
CA VAL A 60 -18.02 -37.78 -35.19
C VAL A 60 -16.71 -38.14 -34.50
N VAL A 61 -15.91 -37.13 -34.13
CA VAL A 61 -14.66 -37.33 -33.40
C VAL A 61 -14.92 -37.71 -31.95
N LYS A 62 -15.93 -37.09 -31.30
CA LYS A 62 -16.33 -37.44 -29.92
C LYS A 62 -16.78 -38.89 -29.82
N ASN A 63 -17.67 -39.32 -30.70
CA ASN A 63 -18.20 -40.68 -30.73
C ASN A 63 -17.08 -41.69 -30.97
N GLY A 64 -16.20 -41.41 -31.93
CA GLY A 64 -15.03 -42.26 -32.21
C GLY A 64 -14.12 -42.46 -30.99
N ILE A 65 -14.01 -41.46 -30.11
CA ILE A 65 -13.16 -41.52 -28.91
C ILE A 65 -13.86 -42.20 -27.74
N SER A 66 -15.17 -42.01 -27.57
CA SER A 66 -15.93 -42.73 -26.54
C SER A 66 -15.89 -44.24 -26.80
N HIS A 67 -15.92 -44.66 -28.06
CA HIS A 67 -15.79 -46.08 -28.44
C HIS A 67 -14.40 -46.69 -28.18
N LEU A 68 -13.37 -45.88 -27.89
CA LEU A 68 -12.05 -46.38 -27.47
C LEU A 68 -12.00 -46.82 -26.00
N GLN A 69 -13.00 -46.45 -25.20
CA GLN A 69 -13.07 -46.78 -23.77
C GLN A 69 -13.81 -48.10 -23.50
N ASP A 70 -14.66 -48.54 -24.44
CA ASP A 70 -15.38 -49.82 -24.37
C ASP A 70 -14.62 -50.88 -25.17
N ASP A 71 -14.50 -52.09 -24.62
CA ASP A 71 -13.62 -53.16 -25.13
C ASP A 71 -13.84 -53.50 -26.63
N MET A 72 -12.72 -53.64 -27.33
CA MET A 72 -12.57 -53.71 -28.79
C MET A 72 -12.68 -55.14 -29.33
N ASP A 73 -13.80 -55.52 -29.96
CA ASP A 73 -13.85 -56.72 -30.82
C ASP A 73 -14.38 -56.47 -32.26
N ASP A 74 -15.01 -55.31 -32.56
CA ASP A 74 -15.67 -55.09 -33.87
C ASP A 74 -15.12 -53.92 -34.74
N MET A 75 -13.98 -53.32 -34.39
CA MET A 75 -13.46 -52.10 -35.07
C MET A 75 -12.49 -52.35 -36.25
N TYR A 76 -12.77 -53.30 -37.14
CA TYR A 76 -11.88 -53.61 -38.28
C TYR A 76 -12.05 -52.75 -39.55
N GLU A 77 -12.88 -51.70 -39.54
CA GLU A 77 -13.13 -50.88 -40.77
C GLU A 77 -13.00 -49.36 -40.61
N MET A 78 -12.72 -48.82 -39.42
CA MET A 78 -12.61 -47.36 -39.21
C MET A 78 -11.16 -46.94 -38.94
N ASP A 79 -10.65 -45.95 -39.66
CA ASP A 79 -9.30 -45.39 -39.43
C ASP A 79 -9.29 -44.58 -38.11
N VAL A 80 -9.14 -45.31 -37.00
CA VAL A 80 -9.05 -44.77 -35.64
C VAL A 80 -7.90 -43.77 -35.52
N GLU A 81 -6.80 -43.98 -36.23
CA GLU A 81 -5.64 -43.10 -36.20
C GLU A 81 -5.99 -41.70 -36.70
N ALA A 82 -6.71 -41.58 -37.83
CA ALA A 82 -7.15 -40.28 -38.35
C ALA A 82 -8.06 -39.53 -37.36
N LEU A 83 -8.96 -40.23 -36.67
CA LEU A 83 -9.86 -39.64 -35.67
C LEU A 83 -9.10 -39.10 -34.46
N VAL A 84 -8.18 -39.91 -33.92
CA VAL A 84 -7.43 -39.55 -32.73
C VAL A 84 -6.42 -38.43 -33.05
N GLN A 85 -5.77 -38.48 -34.21
CA GLN A 85 -4.91 -37.38 -34.69
C GLN A 85 -5.70 -36.08 -34.85
N ALA A 86 -6.91 -36.13 -35.42
CA ALA A 86 -7.78 -34.96 -35.55
C ALA A 86 -8.15 -34.38 -34.18
N TYR A 87 -8.53 -35.23 -33.22
CA TYR A 87 -8.86 -34.80 -31.85
C TYR A 87 -7.74 -34.05 -31.15
N VAL A 88 -6.54 -34.65 -31.12
CA VAL A 88 -5.38 -34.04 -30.44
C VAL A 88 -5.06 -32.67 -31.06
N ASN A 89 -5.13 -32.55 -32.38
CA ASN A 89 -4.88 -31.30 -33.10
C ASN A 89 -6.00 -30.26 -32.90
N ILE A 90 -7.26 -30.68 -32.79
CA ILE A 90 -8.38 -29.78 -32.46
C ILE A 90 -8.21 -29.21 -31.06
N VAL A 91 -7.94 -30.07 -30.07
CA VAL A 91 -7.71 -29.67 -28.67
C VAL A 91 -6.50 -28.76 -28.56
N ALA A 92 -5.38 -29.09 -29.21
CA ALA A 92 -4.19 -28.24 -29.24
C ALA A 92 -4.48 -26.87 -29.88
N GLY A 93 -5.24 -26.82 -30.97
CA GLY A 93 -5.67 -25.57 -31.61
C GLY A 93 -6.56 -24.70 -30.71
N ALA A 94 -7.46 -25.33 -29.95
CA ALA A 94 -8.28 -24.65 -28.95
C ALA A 94 -7.42 -24.07 -27.81
N CYS A 95 -6.46 -24.84 -27.30
CA CYS A 95 -5.51 -24.38 -26.28
C CYS A 95 -4.64 -23.20 -26.75
N ILE A 96 -4.18 -23.22 -28.01
CA ILE A 96 -3.44 -22.09 -28.61
C ILE A 96 -4.32 -20.84 -28.69
N SER A 97 -5.58 -21.01 -29.10
CA SER A 97 -6.55 -19.92 -29.17
C SER A 97 -6.79 -19.30 -27.79
N LEU A 98 -6.85 -20.14 -26.74
CA LEU A 98 -6.97 -19.69 -25.36
C LEU A 98 -5.72 -18.92 -24.91
N GLY A 99 -4.52 -19.41 -25.24
CA GLY A 99 -3.27 -18.72 -24.98
C GLY A 99 -3.19 -17.34 -25.62
N LEU A 100 -3.65 -17.20 -26.87
CA LEU A 100 -3.72 -15.92 -27.57
C LEU A 100 -4.77 -14.98 -26.95
N ARG A 101 -5.92 -15.51 -26.53
CA ARG A 101 -7.01 -14.72 -25.92
C ARG A 101 -6.64 -14.12 -24.58
N PHE A 102 -5.91 -14.88 -23.77
CA PHE A 102 -5.53 -14.52 -22.40
C PHE A 102 -4.04 -14.17 -22.30
N ALA A 103 -3.43 -13.74 -23.41
CA ALA A 103 -2.01 -13.40 -23.45
C ALA A 103 -1.66 -12.31 -22.44
N GLY A 104 -0.78 -12.62 -21.49
CA GLY A 104 -0.33 -11.69 -20.45
C GLY A 104 -1.43 -11.23 -19.48
N THR A 105 -2.59 -11.88 -19.40
CA THR A 105 -3.64 -11.52 -18.44
C THR A 105 -3.41 -12.10 -17.05
N ARG A 106 -2.58 -13.15 -16.94
CA ARG A 106 -2.34 -13.92 -15.71
C ARG A 106 -3.63 -14.51 -15.11
N ASP A 107 -4.59 -14.88 -15.98
CA ASP A 107 -5.84 -15.49 -15.54
C ASP A 107 -5.60 -16.89 -14.95
N GLY A 108 -6.08 -17.10 -13.73
CA GLY A 108 -5.89 -18.36 -13.00
C GLY A 108 -6.63 -19.54 -13.63
N ASN A 109 -7.85 -19.30 -14.15
CA ASN A 109 -8.65 -20.36 -14.77
C ASN A 109 -8.02 -20.86 -16.07
N ALA A 110 -7.59 -19.94 -16.94
CA ALA A 110 -6.88 -20.28 -18.17
C ALA A 110 -5.56 -21.01 -17.88
N ARG A 111 -4.81 -20.57 -16.86
CA ARG A 111 -3.58 -21.22 -16.41
C ARG A 111 -3.84 -22.68 -16.00
N ASP A 112 -4.77 -22.89 -15.08
CA ASP A 112 -5.02 -24.20 -14.48
C ASP A 112 -5.56 -25.17 -15.53
N LEU A 113 -6.44 -24.70 -16.42
CA LEU A 113 -6.96 -25.51 -17.52
C LEU A 113 -5.86 -25.92 -18.52
N LEU A 114 -5.04 -24.99 -19.01
CA LEU A 114 -3.94 -25.32 -19.93
C LEU A 114 -2.89 -26.22 -19.27
N TYR A 115 -2.64 -26.02 -17.96
CA TYR A 115 -1.75 -26.87 -17.18
C TYR A 115 -2.29 -28.31 -17.09
N ASN A 116 -3.60 -28.48 -16.87
CA ASN A 116 -4.24 -29.80 -16.85
C ASN A 116 -4.13 -30.51 -18.21
N TYR A 117 -4.36 -29.82 -19.33
CA TYR A 117 -4.17 -30.38 -20.67
C TYR A 117 -2.70 -30.72 -20.96
N ALA A 118 -1.75 -29.91 -20.49
CA ALA A 118 -0.32 -30.21 -20.61
C ALA A 118 0.07 -31.46 -19.82
N LEU A 119 -0.43 -31.60 -18.58
CA LEU A 119 -0.21 -32.80 -17.77
C LEU A 119 -0.87 -34.04 -18.38
N TYR A 120 -2.06 -33.90 -18.94
CA TYR A 120 -2.75 -34.96 -19.64
C TYR A 120 -1.92 -35.49 -20.83
N LEU A 121 -1.48 -34.62 -21.73
CA LEU A 121 -0.64 -35.00 -22.87
C LEU A 121 0.72 -35.58 -22.41
N LEU A 122 1.27 -35.06 -21.32
CA LEU A 122 2.51 -35.59 -20.75
C LEU A 122 2.33 -37.02 -20.24
N ASN A 123 1.24 -37.31 -19.51
CA ASN A 123 0.94 -38.62 -18.96
C ASN A 123 0.70 -39.68 -20.05
N GLU A 124 0.09 -39.30 -21.19
CA GLU A 124 -0.07 -40.19 -22.35
C GLU A 124 1.26 -40.55 -23.02
N ILE A 125 2.25 -39.64 -23.03
CA ILE A 125 3.60 -39.91 -23.57
C ILE A 125 4.40 -40.78 -22.58
N LYS A 126 4.34 -40.44 -21.29
CA LYS A 126 4.99 -41.19 -20.22
C LYS A 126 4.24 -40.94 -18.91
N PRO A 127 3.78 -41.97 -18.20
CA PRO A 127 3.05 -41.77 -16.95
C PRO A 127 4.00 -41.21 -15.88
N VAL A 128 3.84 -39.94 -15.52
CA VAL A 128 4.66 -39.24 -14.52
C VAL A 128 3.88 -39.02 -13.21
N SER A 129 2.54 -38.92 -13.26
CA SER A 129 1.70 -38.72 -12.08
C SER A 129 0.48 -39.63 -12.10
N ALA A 130 0.10 -40.14 -10.92
CA ALA A 130 -1.08 -41.00 -10.73
C ALA A 130 -2.42 -40.24 -10.82
N THR A 131 -2.38 -38.92 -10.98
CA THR A 131 -3.55 -38.05 -11.07
C THR A 131 -4.03 -38.01 -12.51
N SER A 132 -4.97 -38.88 -12.85
CA SER A 132 -5.82 -38.69 -14.01
C SER A 132 -7.24 -38.98 -13.58
N GLY A 133 -7.98 -37.93 -13.20
CA GLY A 133 -9.42 -38.01 -13.07
C GLY A 133 -10.04 -38.51 -14.38
N THR A 134 -11.24 -39.06 -14.31
CA THR A 134 -11.99 -39.71 -15.41
C THR A 134 -12.40 -38.76 -16.55
N ALA A 135 -11.87 -37.54 -16.62
CA ALA A 135 -12.33 -36.49 -17.54
C ALA A 135 -11.70 -36.56 -18.94
N PHE A 136 -10.53 -37.19 -19.10
CA PHE A 136 -9.83 -37.22 -20.40
C PHE A 136 -9.74 -38.64 -20.97
N PRO A 137 -9.83 -38.81 -22.31
CA PRO A 137 -9.70 -40.11 -22.96
C PRO A 137 -8.31 -40.70 -22.76
N ARG A 138 -8.22 -42.01 -22.45
CA ARG A 138 -6.95 -42.70 -22.17
C ARG A 138 -6.52 -43.58 -23.33
N GLY A 139 -5.21 -43.80 -23.49
CA GLY A 139 -4.68 -44.77 -24.46
C GLY A 139 -4.56 -44.22 -25.89
N ILE A 140 -4.54 -42.89 -26.03
CA ILE A 140 -4.37 -42.18 -27.30
C ILE A 140 -2.98 -42.45 -27.89
N SER A 141 -1.98 -42.67 -27.05
CA SER A 141 -0.61 -42.97 -27.48
C SER A 141 -0.45 -44.24 -28.31
N LYS A 142 -1.47 -45.12 -28.35
CA LYS A 142 -1.49 -46.31 -29.22
C LYS A 142 -1.78 -45.98 -30.69
N PHE A 143 -2.48 -44.87 -30.94
CA PHE A 143 -3.03 -44.50 -32.25
C PHE A 143 -2.39 -43.23 -32.82
N VAL A 144 -1.46 -42.60 -32.11
CA VAL A 144 -0.80 -41.35 -32.54
C VAL A 144 0.69 -41.44 -32.31
N ASP A 145 1.44 -41.00 -33.31
CA ASP A 145 2.89 -40.86 -33.22
C ASP A 145 3.33 -40.02 -32.01
N LYS A 146 4.36 -40.51 -31.30
CA LYS A 146 5.02 -39.78 -30.20
C LYS A 146 5.39 -38.35 -30.60
N GLY A 147 5.84 -38.13 -31.84
CA GLY A 147 6.21 -36.82 -32.36
C GLY A 147 5.04 -35.83 -32.40
N THR A 148 3.85 -36.28 -32.80
CA THR A 148 2.63 -35.44 -32.88
C THR A 148 2.13 -35.08 -31.47
N LEU A 149 2.17 -36.04 -30.54
CA LEU A 149 1.83 -35.78 -29.13
C LEU A 149 2.81 -34.81 -28.46
N GLU A 150 4.11 -34.97 -28.68
CA GLU A 150 5.12 -34.05 -28.18
C GLU A 150 4.93 -32.64 -28.75
N MET A 151 4.70 -32.53 -30.06
CA MET A 151 4.39 -31.27 -30.72
C MET A 151 3.21 -30.54 -30.06
N CYS A 152 2.09 -31.25 -29.85
CA CYS A 152 0.90 -30.68 -29.21
C CYS A 152 1.18 -30.28 -27.76
N LEU A 153 1.88 -31.12 -26.99
CA LEU A 153 2.29 -30.82 -25.62
C LEU A 153 3.08 -29.50 -25.56
N TYR A 154 4.10 -29.34 -26.40
CA TYR A 154 4.95 -28.14 -26.39
C TYR A 154 4.18 -26.88 -26.87
N LEU A 155 3.22 -27.01 -27.78
CA LEU A 155 2.37 -25.89 -28.18
C LEU A 155 1.38 -25.47 -27.06
N VAL A 156 0.83 -26.42 -26.32
CA VAL A 156 -0.01 -26.13 -25.13
C VAL A 156 0.82 -25.44 -24.05
N ILE A 157 2.06 -25.88 -23.81
CA ILE A 157 2.97 -25.25 -22.84
C ILE A 157 3.37 -23.84 -23.27
N LEU A 158 3.62 -23.62 -24.56
CA LEU A 158 3.86 -22.29 -25.10
C LEU A 158 2.65 -21.38 -24.85
N SER A 159 1.45 -21.88 -25.10
CA SER A 159 0.19 -21.16 -24.87
C SER A 159 0.01 -20.81 -23.38
N LEU A 160 0.29 -21.76 -22.49
CA LEU A 160 0.29 -21.56 -21.04
C LEU A 160 1.30 -20.47 -20.61
N SER A 161 2.49 -20.48 -21.22
CA SER A 161 3.54 -19.49 -20.93
C SER A 161 3.22 -18.10 -21.49
N VAL A 162 2.42 -18.02 -22.56
CA VAL A 162 1.90 -16.76 -23.10
C VAL A 162 0.85 -16.15 -22.18
N VAL A 163 -0.02 -16.96 -21.56
CA VAL A 163 -1.00 -16.48 -20.56
C VAL A 163 -0.30 -15.88 -19.35
N MET A 164 0.71 -16.59 -18.85
CA MET A 164 1.48 -16.22 -17.67
C MET A 164 2.75 -15.41 -18.02
N ALA A 165 2.78 -14.72 -19.17
CA ALA A 165 3.96 -14.02 -19.62
C ALA A 165 4.39 -12.91 -18.65
N GLY A 166 5.68 -12.91 -18.29
CA GLY A 166 6.29 -11.99 -17.33
C GLY A 166 6.05 -12.33 -15.85
N SER A 167 5.19 -13.30 -15.53
CA SER A 167 4.76 -13.54 -14.15
C SER A 167 5.79 -14.27 -13.29
N GLY A 168 6.71 -15.03 -13.89
CA GLY A 168 7.62 -15.92 -13.15
C GLY A 168 6.91 -17.06 -12.40
N ASP A 169 5.76 -17.56 -12.87
CA ASP A 169 4.98 -18.56 -12.14
C ASP A 169 5.78 -19.84 -11.85
N LEU A 170 5.86 -20.20 -10.56
CA LEU A 170 6.73 -21.26 -10.08
C LEU A 170 6.29 -22.65 -10.55
N GLN A 171 4.98 -22.90 -10.69
CA GLN A 171 4.46 -24.21 -11.08
C GLN A 171 4.82 -24.49 -12.55
N ILE A 172 4.58 -23.52 -13.42
CA ILE A 172 4.96 -23.61 -14.84
C ILE A 172 6.48 -23.73 -14.99
N PHE A 173 7.26 -22.96 -14.22
CA PHE A 173 8.71 -23.03 -14.29
C PHE A 173 9.26 -24.41 -13.89
N ARG A 174 8.69 -25.05 -12.86
CA ARG A 174 9.04 -26.42 -12.47
C ARG A 174 8.75 -27.43 -13.59
N LEU A 175 7.59 -27.32 -14.24
CA LEU A 175 7.23 -28.15 -15.39
C LEU A 175 8.20 -27.95 -16.56
N LEU A 176 8.52 -26.70 -16.90
CA LEU A 176 9.48 -26.37 -17.97
C LEU A 176 10.88 -26.92 -17.68
N ARG A 177 11.35 -26.82 -16.43
CA ARG A 177 12.64 -27.39 -16.00
C ARG A 177 12.65 -28.91 -16.15
N PHE A 178 11.57 -29.58 -15.74
CA PHE A 178 11.42 -31.03 -15.92
C PHE A 178 11.51 -31.41 -17.40
N LEU A 179 10.76 -30.74 -18.28
CA LEU A 179 10.76 -31.03 -19.72
C LEU A 179 12.10 -30.75 -20.39
N ARG A 180 12.80 -29.68 -19.96
CA ARG A 180 14.17 -29.41 -20.42
C ARG A 180 15.11 -30.55 -20.08
N SER A 181 15.06 -31.07 -18.85
CA SER A 181 15.91 -32.21 -18.43
C SER A 181 15.54 -33.53 -19.10
N ARG A 182 14.25 -33.75 -19.38
CA ARG A 182 13.75 -34.95 -20.08
C ARG A 182 14.40 -35.10 -21.45
N ASN A 183 14.44 -34.01 -22.21
CA ASN A 183 14.96 -34.02 -23.58
C ASN A 183 16.46 -34.39 -23.61
N SER A 184 17.22 -34.11 -22.55
CA SER A 184 18.64 -34.48 -22.47
C SER A 184 18.88 -35.96 -22.15
N ALA A 185 17.94 -36.64 -21.46
CA ALA A 185 18.11 -38.02 -21.03
C ALA A 185 17.61 -39.06 -22.04
N ASP A 186 16.60 -38.74 -22.84
CA ASP A 186 15.91 -39.70 -23.74
C ASP A 186 16.61 -39.85 -25.12
N GLY A 187 17.74 -39.17 -25.37
CA GLY A 187 18.51 -39.26 -26.63
C GLY A 187 17.84 -38.71 -27.89
N HIS A 188 16.53 -38.45 -27.85
CA HIS A 188 15.70 -37.97 -28.97
C HIS A 188 15.36 -36.47 -28.86
N ALA A 189 16.33 -35.63 -28.52
CA ALA A 189 16.09 -34.20 -28.38
C ALA A 189 15.92 -33.52 -29.75
N ASN A 190 14.68 -33.39 -30.21
CA ASN A 190 14.39 -32.62 -31.41
C ASN A 190 14.68 -31.12 -31.16
N TYR A 191 15.35 -30.44 -32.10
CA TYR A 191 15.71 -29.03 -31.97
C TYR A 191 14.47 -28.16 -31.67
N GLY A 192 13.36 -28.41 -32.36
CA GLY A 192 12.12 -27.66 -32.17
C GLY A 192 11.52 -27.77 -30.78
N THR A 193 11.62 -28.93 -30.12
CA THR A 193 11.08 -29.10 -28.76
C THR A 193 11.93 -28.36 -27.73
N GLN A 194 13.26 -28.38 -27.89
CA GLN A 194 14.16 -27.56 -27.08
C GLN A 194 13.90 -26.07 -27.28
N MET A 195 13.74 -25.63 -28.54
CA MET A 195 13.39 -24.25 -28.87
C MET A 195 12.08 -23.82 -28.19
N ALA A 196 11.04 -24.65 -28.24
CA ALA A 196 9.75 -24.36 -27.62
C ALA A 196 9.87 -24.22 -26.09
N VAL A 197 10.60 -25.11 -25.41
CA VAL A 197 10.85 -25.00 -23.95
C VAL A 197 11.63 -23.73 -23.62
N SER A 198 12.69 -23.43 -24.38
CA SER A 198 13.48 -22.21 -24.18
C SER A 198 12.64 -20.94 -24.39
N LEU A 199 11.80 -20.92 -25.43
CA LEU A 199 10.92 -19.79 -25.72
C LEU A 199 9.82 -19.64 -24.67
N ALA A 200 9.22 -20.74 -24.21
CA ALA A 200 8.28 -20.76 -23.08
C ALA A 200 8.92 -20.23 -21.78
N THR A 201 10.15 -20.66 -21.45
CA THR A 201 10.88 -20.11 -20.30
C THR A 201 11.17 -18.62 -20.45
N GLY A 202 11.51 -18.17 -21.66
CA GLY A 202 11.73 -16.75 -21.95
C GLY A 202 10.45 -15.92 -21.80
N PHE A 203 9.30 -16.46 -22.20
CA PHE A 203 8.00 -15.79 -22.04
C PHE A 203 7.61 -15.63 -20.58
N LEU A 204 7.88 -16.63 -19.75
CA LEU A 204 7.59 -16.58 -18.31
C LEU A 204 8.37 -15.45 -17.59
N PHE A 205 9.61 -15.20 -18.02
CA PHE A 205 10.49 -14.15 -17.48
C PHE A 205 10.72 -13.01 -18.49
N LEU A 206 9.71 -12.69 -19.28
CA LEU A 206 9.81 -11.71 -20.36
C LEU A 206 10.28 -10.35 -19.84
N GLY A 207 11.38 -9.84 -20.40
CA GLY A 207 12.00 -8.59 -19.93
C GLY A 207 12.38 -8.60 -18.45
N GLY A 208 12.72 -9.77 -17.87
CA GLY A 208 13.00 -9.90 -16.44
C GLY A 208 11.77 -9.74 -15.53
N GLY A 209 10.57 -9.89 -16.08
CA GLY A 209 9.30 -9.61 -15.40
C GLY A 209 8.79 -8.19 -15.58
N MET A 210 9.53 -7.34 -16.32
CA MET A 210 9.11 -5.96 -16.59
C MET A 210 8.16 -5.84 -17.79
N ARG A 211 8.05 -6.90 -18.59
CA ARG A 211 7.26 -6.93 -19.82
C ARG A 211 6.33 -8.12 -19.85
N THR A 212 5.25 -7.96 -20.60
CA THR A 212 4.25 -9.01 -20.83
C THR A 212 3.64 -8.80 -22.22
N PHE A 213 2.81 -9.72 -22.69
CA PHE A 213 2.19 -9.60 -24.01
C PHE A 213 0.92 -8.78 -23.98
N SER A 214 0.52 -8.18 -25.09
CA SER A 214 -0.81 -7.60 -25.24
C SER A 214 -1.67 -8.35 -26.23
N THR A 215 -2.97 -8.11 -26.14
CA THR A 215 -4.00 -8.68 -26.99
C THR A 215 -4.47 -7.71 -28.08
N SER A 216 -3.65 -6.70 -28.42
CA SER A 216 -3.91 -5.84 -29.58
C SER A 216 -3.96 -6.67 -30.87
N ASN A 217 -4.64 -6.18 -31.91
CA ASN A 217 -4.75 -6.91 -33.18
C ASN A 217 -3.37 -7.17 -33.83
N GLY A 218 -2.45 -6.20 -33.71
CA GLY A 218 -1.07 -6.35 -34.15
C GLY A 218 -0.29 -7.36 -33.30
N SER A 219 -0.43 -7.29 -31.99
CA SER A 219 0.23 -8.22 -31.04
C SER A 219 -0.20 -9.66 -31.27
N ILE A 220 -1.51 -9.91 -31.45
CA ILE A 220 -2.03 -11.25 -31.76
C ILE A 220 -1.48 -11.77 -33.07
N ALA A 221 -1.38 -10.93 -34.11
CA ALA A 221 -0.79 -11.34 -35.38
C ALA A 221 0.68 -11.78 -35.21
N MET A 222 1.47 -11.01 -34.45
CA MET A 222 2.88 -11.32 -34.18
C MET A 222 3.05 -12.56 -33.30
N LEU A 223 2.18 -12.76 -32.31
CA LEU A 223 2.14 -13.96 -31.48
C LEU A 223 1.75 -15.19 -32.30
N LEU A 224 0.75 -15.10 -33.17
CA LEU A 224 0.34 -16.20 -34.04
C LEU A 224 1.48 -16.62 -34.98
N ILE A 225 2.20 -15.65 -35.54
CA ILE A 225 3.38 -15.91 -36.36
C ILE A 225 4.47 -16.58 -35.51
N THR A 226 4.72 -16.08 -34.31
CA THR A 226 5.73 -16.65 -33.40
C THR A 226 5.38 -18.05 -32.91
N LEU A 227 4.09 -18.32 -32.69
CA LEU A 227 3.56 -19.58 -32.14
C LEU A 227 3.12 -20.54 -33.24
N TYR A 228 3.46 -20.28 -34.50
CA TYR A 228 3.02 -21.07 -35.64
C TYR A 228 3.20 -22.58 -35.35
N PRO A 229 2.14 -23.41 -35.51
CA PRO A 229 2.07 -24.72 -34.89
C PRO A 229 2.81 -25.83 -35.67
N ARG A 230 4.04 -25.53 -36.11
CA ARG A 230 5.01 -26.47 -36.72
C ARG A 230 6.41 -26.11 -36.23
N LEU A 231 7.00 -26.94 -35.38
CA LEU A 231 8.34 -26.72 -34.83
C LEU A 231 9.39 -27.28 -35.80
N PRO A 232 10.58 -26.64 -35.89
CA PRO A 232 11.64 -27.08 -36.78
C PRO A 232 12.25 -28.41 -36.33
N SER A 233 12.58 -29.30 -37.27
CA SER A 233 13.25 -30.57 -36.98
C SER A 233 14.75 -30.39 -36.69
N GLY A 234 15.35 -29.32 -37.19
CA GLY A 234 16.77 -29.02 -37.02
C GLY A 234 17.06 -27.53 -37.06
N PRO A 235 18.28 -27.09 -36.69
CA PRO A 235 18.62 -25.67 -36.61
C PRO A 235 18.52 -24.94 -37.96
N ASN A 236 18.74 -25.64 -39.08
CA ASN A 236 18.62 -25.03 -40.42
C ASN A 236 17.27 -25.32 -41.10
N ASP A 237 16.33 -25.98 -40.41
CA ASP A 237 15.02 -26.30 -40.97
C ASP A 237 14.12 -25.06 -40.98
N ASN A 238 13.88 -24.55 -42.20
CA ASN A 238 12.98 -23.44 -42.48
C ASN A 238 11.88 -23.85 -43.48
N ARG A 239 11.62 -25.15 -43.66
CA ARG A 239 10.75 -25.66 -44.75
C ARG A 239 9.29 -25.24 -44.59
N CYS A 240 8.75 -25.30 -43.37
CA CYS A 240 7.35 -24.98 -43.10
C CYS A 240 7.15 -23.60 -42.47
N HIS A 241 8.18 -23.07 -41.80
CA HIS A 241 8.13 -21.81 -41.10
C HIS A 241 9.54 -21.26 -40.93
N LEU A 242 9.75 -19.98 -41.26
CA LEU A 242 11.04 -19.32 -41.12
C LEU A 242 11.35 -19.08 -39.63
N GLN A 243 12.48 -19.58 -39.14
CA GLN A 243 12.82 -19.48 -37.72
C GLN A 243 12.98 -18.04 -37.22
N ALA A 244 13.42 -17.11 -38.07
CA ALA A 244 13.52 -15.69 -37.72
C ALA A 244 12.19 -15.10 -37.22
N PHE A 245 11.06 -15.61 -37.73
CA PHE A 245 9.73 -15.16 -37.32
C PHE A 245 9.36 -15.57 -35.89
N ARG A 246 10.08 -16.51 -35.28
CA ARG A 246 9.93 -16.85 -33.86
C ARG A 246 10.37 -15.74 -32.91
N HIS A 247 11.04 -14.70 -33.40
CA HIS A 247 11.43 -13.52 -32.60
C HIS A 247 10.44 -12.35 -32.71
N LEU A 248 9.41 -12.46 -33.55
CA LEU A 248 8.44 -11.37 -33.74
C LEU A 248 7.56 -11.12 -32.51
N TYR A 249 7.54 -12.02 -31.52
CA TYR A 249 6.87 -11.79 -30.23
C TYR A 249 7.32 -10.50 -29.55
N VAL A 250 8.54 -10.00 -29.83
CA VAL A 250 9.05 -8.74 -29.28
C VAL A 250 8.11 -7.58 -29.61
N LEU A 251 7.51 -7.58 -30.80
CA LEU A 251 6.54 -6.56 -31.23
C LEU A 251 5.18 -6.66 -30.52
N ALA A 252 4.87 -7.83 -29.93
CA ALA A 252 3.68 -8.03 -29.12
C ALA A 252 3.91 -7.69 -27.63
N THR A 253 5.14 -7.31 -27.24
CA THR A 253 5.47 -7.02 -25.84
C THR A 253 5.13 -5.60 -25.46
N GLU A 254 4.58 -5.44 -24.26
CA GLU A 254 4.29 -4.16 -23.63
C GLU A 254 4.93 -4.10 -22.25
N ALA A 255 5.37 -2.89 -21.87
CA ALA A 255 5.80 -2.60 -20.51
C ALA A 255 4.55 -2.32 -19.68
N ARG A 256 4.21 -3.24 -18.76
CA ARG A 256 3.10 -3.11 -17.81
C ARG A 256 3.55 -3.24 -16.36
N TRP A 257 4.86 -3.21 -16.13
CA TRP A 257 5.43 -3.28 -14.79
C TRP A 257 5.13 -2.01 -14.01
N LEU A 258 4.86 -2.17 -12.72
CA LEU A 258 4.61 -1.08 -11.80
C LEU A 258 5.50 -1.25 -10.57
N GLN A 259 6.24 -0.21 -10.24
CA GLN A 259 7.11 -0.15 -9.08
C GLN A 259 6.74 1.04 -8.22
N THR A 260 6.73 0.84 -6.90
CA THR A 260 6.62 1.95 -5.95
C THR A 260 7.99 2.38 -5.49
N ILE A 261 8.20 3.69 -5.44
CA ILE A 261 9.41 4.34 -4.93
C ILE A 261 9.01 5.20 -3.74
N ASP A 262 9.73 5.06 -2.64
CA ASP A 262 9.50 5.92 -1.49
C ASP A 262 10.05 7.32 -1.75
N VAL A 263 9.25 8.34 -1.43
CA VAL A 263 9.57 9.75 -1.68
C VAL A 263 10.78 10.20 -0.86
N ASP A 264 10.91 9.72 0.38
CA ASP A 264 11.95 10.19 1.28
C ASP A 264 13.31 9.53 0.96
N SER A 265 13.32 8.21 0.75
CA SER A 265 14.56 7.47 0.44
C SER A 265 14.95 7.46 -1.04
N GLY A 266 14.01 7.67 -1.96
CA GLY A 266 14.22 7.51 -3.39
C GLY A 266 14.46 6.06 -3.83
N LEU A 267 14.27 5.08 -2.94
CA LEU A 267 14.50 3.66 -3.19
C LEU A 267 13.21 2.93 -3.57
N PRO A 268 13.28 1.85 -4.37
CA PRO A 268 12.14 1.01 -4.66
C PRO A 268 11.68 0.25 -3.41
N VAL A 269 10.38 0.25 -3.13
CA VAL A 269 9.80 -0.40 -1.96
C VAL A 269 8.56 -1.19 -2.34
N TYR A 270 8.26 -2.23 -1.56
CA TYR A 270 7.02 -2.97 -1.71
C TYR A 270 5.85 -2.20 -1.09
N ALA A 271 4.72 -2.14 -1.80
CA ALA A 271 3.48 -1.58 -1.33
C ALA A 271 2.28 -2.38 -1.85
N PRO A 272 1.28 -2.68 -1.00
CA PRO A 272 0.06 -3.31 -1.45
C PRO A 272 -0.81 -2.32 -2.24
N LEU A 273 -1.28 -2.78 -3.39
CA LEU A 273 -2.15 -2.05 -4.30
C LEU A 273 -3.47 -2.79 -4.44
N GLU A 274 -4.56 -2.03 -4.47
CA GLU A 274 -5.85 -2.50 -4.95
C GLU A 274 -6.02 -2.07 -6.41
N VAL A 275 -6.21 -3.04 -7.28
CA VAL A 275 -6.42 -2.86 -8.71
C VAL A 275 -7.89 -3.14 -9.02
N THR A 276 -8.53 -2.21 -9.71
CA THR A 276 -9.93 -2.33 -10.11
C THR A 276 -10.05 -2.35 -11.63
N VAL A 277 -10.69 -3.40 -12.12
CA VAL A 277 -10.87 -3.68 -13.55
C VAL A 277 -12.33 -3.47 -13.92
N LYS A 278 -12.56 -2.80 -15.06
CA LYS A 278 -13.90 -2.52 -15.56
C LYS A 278 -14.67 -3.81 -15.85
N GLU A 279 -15.99 -3.71 -15.82
CA GLU A 279 -16.86 -4.77 -16.31
C GLU A 279 -16.61 -5.05 -17.80
N THR A 280 -16.50 -6.33 -18.13
CA THR A 280 -16.33 -6.85 -19.50
C THR A 280 -17.46 -7.84 -19.77
N GLU A 281 -17.64 -8.24 -21.03
CA GLU A 281 -18.68 -9.22 -21.41
C GLU A 281 -18.56 -10.57 -20.66
N LEU A 282 -17.36 -10.91 -20.19
CA LEU A 282 -17.09 -12.17 -19.49
C LEU A 282 -17.12 -12.05 -17.96
N TYR A 283 -16.84 -10.86 -17.41
CA TYR A 283 -16.62 -10.66 -15.98
C TYR A 283 -17.23 -9.33 -15.52
N SER A 284 -17.90 -9.37 -14.36
CA SER A 284 -18.34 -8.16 -13.66
C SER A 284 -17.14 -7.30 -13.22
N GLU A 285 -17.39 -6.06 -12.77
CA GLU A 285 -16.35 -5.24 -12.15
C GLU A 285 -15.70 -5.99 -10.98
N THR A 286 -14.38 -6.17 -11.05
CA THR A 286 -13.61 -6.91 -10.04
C THR A 286 -12.53 -6.04 -9.42
N ARG A 287 -12.25 -6.31 -8.15
CA ARG A 287 -11.18 -5.68 -7.38
C ARG A 287 -10.29 -6.78 -6.82
N PHE A 288 -8.99 -6.64 -7.00
CA PHE A 288 -8.02 -7.57 -6.45
C PHE A 288 -6.81 -6.83 -5.89
N CYS A 289 -6.12 -7.46 -4.95
CA CYS A 289 -4.96 -6.89 -4.29
C CYS A 289 -3.68 -7.51 -4.84
N GLU A 290 -2.72 -6.66 -5.19
CA GLU A 290 -1.37 -7.03 -5.63
C GLU A 290 -0.34 -6.33 -4.76
N VAL A 291 0.92 -6.78 -4.82
CA VAL A 291 2.04 -6.12 -4.13
C VAL A 291 3.06 -5.69 -5.18
N THR A 292 3.44 -4.42 -5.18
CA THR A 292 4.51 -3.94 -6.08
C THR A 292 5.88 -4.49 -5.68
N PRO A 293 6.79 -4.80 -6.62
CA PRO A 293 6.61 -4.69 -8.06
C PRO A 293 5.65 -5.73 -8.64
N CYS A 294 4.72 -5.29 -9.49
CA CYS A 294 3.73 -6.15 -10.13
C CYS A 294 3.51 -5.78 -11.60
N ILE A 295 2.81 -6.65 -12.33
CA ILE A 295 2.41 -6.42 -13.72
C ILE A 295 0.95 -6.04 -13.73
N LEU A 296 0.64 -4.87 -14.30
CA LEU A 296 -0.72 -4.36 -14.43
C LEU A 296 -1.48 -5.05 -15.57
N PRO A 297 -2.83 -5.11 -15.48
CA PRO A 297 -3.66 -5.51 -16.61
C PRO A 297 -3.55 -4.52 -17.78
N GLU A 298 -4.17 -4.85 -18.91
CA GLU A 298 -4.19 -3.96 -20.07
C GLU A 298 -4.88 -2.62 -19.76
N ARG A 299 -4.39 -1.53 -20.37
CA ARG A 299 -4.94 -0.18 -20.20
C ARG A 299 -6.42 -0.08 -20.62
N ALA A 300 -6.84 -0.91 -21.57
CA ALA A 300 -8.21 -0.96 -22.05
C ALA A 300 -9.21 -1.45 -20.99
N ILE A 301 -8.76 -2.19 -19.97
CA ILE A 301 -9.64 -2.77 -18.94
C ILE A 301 -9.44 -2.18 -17.55
N LEU A 302 -8.30 -1.52 -17.30
CA LEU A 302 -8.01 -0.95 -16.00
C LEU A 302 -8.81 0.34 -15.73
N LYS A 303 -9.46 0.43 -14.57
CA LYS A 303 -10.30 1.57 -14.17
C LYS A 303 -9.64 2.43 -13.09
N ARG A 304 -9.06 1.81 -12.06
CA ARG A 304 -8.46 2.52 -10.92
C ARG A 304 -7.41 1.67 -10.22
N ILE A 305 -6.37 2.35 -9.74
CA ILE A 305 -5.33 1.80 -8.86
C ILE A 305 -5.35 2.59 -7.55
N CYS A 306 -5.30 1.90 -6.42
CA CYS A 306 -5.22 2.51 -5.10
C CYS A 306 -4.08 1.90 -4.27
N VAL A 307 -3.30 2.73 -3.60
CA VAL A 307 -2.33 2.28 -2.60
C VAL A 307 -3.10 2.06 -1.28
N CYS A 308 -3.36 0.81 -0.90
CA CYS A 308 -4.27 0.49 0.22
C CYS A 308 -3.54 0.07 1.51
N GLY A 309 -2.21 0.17 1.56
CA GLY A 309 -1.41 -0.28 2.70
C GLY A 309 -1.56 0.62 3.94
N PRO A 310 -1.62 0.07 5.16
CA PRO A 310 -1.68 0.88 6.38
C PRO A 310 -0.43 1.74 6.58
N ARG A 311 0.71 1.32 5.99
CA ARG A 311 2.04 1.90 6.18
C ARG A 311 2.39 3.05 5.24
N TYR A 312 1.67 3.17 4.14
CA TYR A 312 1.86 4.25 3.18
C TYR A 312 0.61 5.11 3.16
N TRP A 313 0.77 6.36 2.75
CA TRP A 313 -0.37 7.23 2.54
C TRP A 313 -1.21 6.74 1.36
N PRO A 314 -2.54 6.61 1.51
CA PRO A 314 -3.38 6.14 0.44
C PRO A 314 -3.39 7.15 -0.70
N GLN A 315 -3.16 6.64 -1.91
CA GLN A 315 -3.23 7.41 -3.14
C GLN A 315 -4.10 6.66 -4.13
N GLN A 316 -5.05 7.36 -4.74
CA GLN A 316 -5.95 6.80 -5.73
C GLN A 316 -5.67 7.46 -7.08
N VAL A 317 -5.44 6.64 -8.09
CA VAL A 317 -5.29 7.06 -9.48
C VAL A 317 -6.44 6.45 -10.27
N GLU A 318 -7.35 7.30 -10.73
CA GLU A 318 -8.43 6.90 -11.63
C GLU A 318 -7.98 7.07 -13.08
N LEU A 319 -8.26 6.06 -13.88
CA LEU A 319 -7.85 6.00 -15.27
C LEU A 319 -9.10 5.85 -16.14
N VAL A 320 -9.09 6.55 -17.28
CA VAL A 320 -10.08 6.32 -18.33
C VAL A 320 -9.58 5.15 -19.16
N PRO A 321 -10.34 4.05 -19.29
CA PRO A 321 -9.92 2.91 -20.09
C PRO A 321 -9.78 3.33 -21.57
N GLU A 322 -8.58 3.17 -22.13
CA GLU A 322 -8.28 3.51 -23.52
C GLU A 322 -7.63 2.32 -24.22
N GLU A 323 -7.91 2.13 -25.51
CA GLU A 323 -7.23 1.15 -26.37
C GLU A 323 -5.84 1.63 -26.84
N LYS A 324 -5.13 2.34 -25.97
CA LYS A 324 -3.76 2.79 -26.21
C LYS A 324 -2.78 1.93 -25.44
N HIS A 325 -1.55 1.86 -25.94
CA HIS A 325 -0.45 1.28 -25.17
C HIS A 325 -0.20 2.07 -23.89
N TRP A 326 0.36 1.38 -22.89
CA TRP A 326 0.55 1.91 -21.55
C TRP A 326 1.44 3.17 -21.50
N TRP A 327 2.65 3.07 -22.04
CA TRP A 327 3.60 4.19 -22.20
C TRP A 327 4.60 3.88 -23.30
N SER A 328 4.99 4.90 -24.07
CA SER A 328 6.14 4.85 -24.98
C SER A 328 7.34 5.51 -24.31
N PHE A 329 8.55 5.04 -24.57
CA PHE A 329 9.76 5.65 -24.01
C PHE A 329 9.80 7.16 -24.36
N GLY A 330 9.77 8.01 -23.33
CA GLY A 330 9.86 9.47 -23.48
C GLY A 330 8.56 10.26 -23.35
N ASP A 331 7.41 9.59 -23.16
CA ASP A 331 6.14 10.28 -22.92
C ASP A 331 6.09 10.90 -21.51
N LYS A 332 5.98 12.22 -21.45
CA LYS A 332 5.90 12.99 -20.19
C LYS A 332 4.47 13.09 -19.64
N SER A 333 3.47 12.71 -20.42
CA SER A 333 2.04 12.81 -20.07
C SER A 333 1.47 11.55 -19.41
N ASP A 334 2.32 10.58 -19.04
CA ASP A 334 1.87 9.32 -18.48
C ASP A 334 1.48 9.42 -17.00
N PRO A 335 0.39 8.77 -16.57
CA PRO A 335 -0.07 8.81 -15.19
C PRO A 335 0.92 8.17 -14.20
N PHE A 336 1.85 7.35 -14.68
CA PHE A 336 2.81 6.61 -13.87
C PHE A 336 4.26 6.82 -14.28
N SER A 337 4.62 7.90 -15.00
CA SER A 337 6.03 8.23 -15.29
C SER A 337 6.88 7.01 -15.74
N SER A 338 6.37 6.24 -16.73
CA SER A 338 6.96 4.98 -17.23
C SER A 338 6.95 3.77 -16.26
N GLY A 339 5.96 3.67 -15.36
CA GLY A 339 5.74 2.50 -14.49
C GLY A 339 6.16 2.69 -13.03
N VAL A 340 6.28 3.93 -12.57
CA VAL A 340 6.69 4.31 -11.22
C VAL A 340 5.59 5.09 -10.50
N ILE A 341 5.24 4.67 -9.29
CA ILE A 341 4.41 5.43 -8.35
C ILE A 341 5.26 5.87 -7.16
N HIS A 342 5.25 7.16 -6.88
CA HIS A 342 5.87 7.69 -5.68
C HIS A 342 4.92 7.55 -4.49
N VAL A 343 5.34 6.80 -3.48
CA VAL A 343 4.56 6.59 -2.24
C VAL A 343 5.28 7.26 -1.08
N LYS A 344 4.51 7.84 -0.15
CA LYS A 344 5.07 8.35 1.10
C LYS A 344 4.76 7.40 2.24
N ARG A 345 5.79 6.94 2.94
CA ARG A 345 5.64 6.13 4.16
C ARG A 345 5.06 6.98 5.29
N LYS A 346 4.17 6.40 6.08
CA LYS A 346 3.66 7.00 7.33
C LYS A 346 4.71 6.90 8.42
N VAL A 347 4.86 7.93 9.23
CA VAL A 347 5.76 7.88 10.39
C VAL A 347 5.23 6.86 11.40
N GLY A 348 6.13 6.05 11.97
CA GLY A 348 5.78 4.97 12.89
C GLY A 348 5.55 3.62 12.20
N ALA A 349 5.68 3.54 10.87
CA ALA A 349 5.60 2.30 10.12
C ALA A 349 6.93 1.97 9.42
N CYS A 350 7.38 0.71 9.54
CA CYS A 350 8.57 0.21 8.84
C CYS A 350 8.25 -0.14 7.37
N SER A 351 9.28 -0.21 6.54
CA SER A 351 9.13 -0.77 5.19
C SER A 351 8.68 -2.25 5.27
N TYR A 352 8.06 -2.77 4.21
CA TYR A 352 7.70 -4.19 4.16
C TYR A 352 8.92 -5.12 4.04
N VAL A 353 10.10 -4.59 3.68
CA VAL A 353 11.35 -5.36 3.67
C VAL A 353 11.85 -5.57 5.10
N ASP A 354 11.85 -4.51 5.90
CA ASP A 354 12.38 -4.53 7.26
C ASP A 354 11.40 -5.23 8.24
N ASP A 355 10.10 -5.09 7.98
CA ASP A 355 9.06 -5.74 8.77
C ASP A 355 7.97 -6.29 7.82
N PRO A 356 8.00 -7.55 7.39
CA PRO A 356 6.98 -8.08 6.49
C PRO A 356 5.60 -8.24 7.15
N VAL A 357 5.56 -8.48 8.46
CA VAL A 357 4.32 -8.85 9.19
C VAL A 357 3.60 -7.61 9.73
N GLY A 358 4.31 -6.50 9.98
CA GLY A 358 3.72 -5.29 10.54
C GLY A 358 3.57 -5.38 12.04
N CYS A 359 4.57 -5.97 12.70
CA CYS A 359 4.60 -6.14 14.13
C CYS A 359 4.81 -4.76 14.80
N GLN A 360 3.70 -4.06 15.08
CA GLN A 360 3.68 -2.87 15.95
C GLN A 360 4.29 -3.15 17.35
N SER A 361 4.45 -4.43 17.70
CA SER A 361 5.18 -4.88 18.87
C SER A 361 6.63 -4.43 18.91
N LEU A 362 7.27 -4.11 17.78
CA LEU A 362 8.64 -3.58 17.78
C LEU A 362 8.70 -2.18 18.38
N LEU A 363 7.76 -1.30 18.01
CA LEU A 363 7.64 0.05 18.58
C LEU A 363 7.24 -0.01 20.06
N SER A 364 6.33 -0.91 20.44
CA SER A 364 5.92 -1.05 21.86
C SER A 364 6.97 -1.75 22.73
N ARG A 365 7.72 -2.72 22.21
CA ARG A 365 8.86 -3.33 22.91
C ARG A 365 10.01 -2.35 23.08
N ALA A 366 10.27 -1.51 22.07
CA ALA A 366 11.18 -0.39 22.18
C ALA A 366 10.80 0.50 23.37
N MET A 367 9.52 0.87 23.49
CA MET A 367 9.05 1.61 24.66
C MET A 367 9.28 0.85 25.97
N HIS A 368 8.84 -0.40 26.09
CA HIS A 368 9.05 -1.16 27.32
C HIS A 368 10.52 -1.25 27.72
N LYS A 369 11.44 -1.28 26.75
CA LYS A 369 12.88 -1.26 27.02
C LYS A 369 13.36 0.12 27.48
N VAL A 370 12.91 1.20 26.85
CA VAL A 370 13.27 2.59 27.21
C VAL A 370 12.72 2.99 28.59
N PHE A 371 11.46 2.68 28.87
CA PHE A 371 10.81 2.99 30.15
C PHE A 371 11.17 1.99 31.25
N GLY A 372 11.37 0.71 30.91
CA GLY A 372 11.73 -0.36 31.86
C GLY A 372 13.18 -0.31 32.35
N LEU A 373 14.06 0.43 31.67
CA LEU A 373 15.45 0.59 32.10
C LEU A 373 15.60 1.44 33.38
N ARG A 374 14.60 2.26 33.75
CA ARG A 374 14.66 3.13 34.94
C ARG A 374 14.02 2.54 36.19
N THR A 375 12.99 1.69 36.11
CA THR A 375 12.43 1.04 37.31
C THR A 375 13.40 0.06 37.98
N LEU A 376 14.41 -0.43 37.26
CA LEU A 376 15.51 -1.24 37.82
C LEU A 376 16.76 -0.42 38.19
N GLY A 377 16.84 0.85 37.79
CA GLY A 377 17.98 1.74 38.11
C GLY A 377 18.01 2.21 39.57
N GLU A 378 16.88 2.11 40.28
CA GLU A 378 16.78 2.51 41.70
C GLU A 378 17.00 1.34 42.68
N SER A 379 17.13 0.09 42.22
CA SER A 379 17.14 -1.07 43.13
C SER A 379 18.39 -1.97 43.11
N ASN A 380 19.36 -1.81 42.22
CA ASN A 380 20.56 -2.68 42.22
C ASN A 380 21.86 -1.95 41.86
N THR A 381 22.63 -1.55 42.88
CA THR A 381 24.00 -1.05 42.78
C THR A 381 25.07 -2.16 42.72
N LEU A 382 24.70 -3.40 42.38
CA LEU A 382 25.59 -4.57 42.41
C LEU A 382 25.37 -5.51 41.21
N ALA A 383 25.68 -5.05 39.98
CA ALA A 383 26.00 -5.95 38.86
C ALA A 383 26.67 -5.16 37.73
N ASN A 384 27.98 -4.93 37.89
CA ASN A 384 28.83 -4.32 36.88
C ASN A 384 29.40 -5.43 35.99
N SER A 385 28.74 -5.76 34.88
CA SER A 385 29.35 -6.33 33.67
C SER A 385 28.29 -6.56 32.58
N HIS A 386 28.55 -6.01 31.38
CA HIS A 386 27.79 -6.15 30.14
C HIS A 386 26.45 -5.38 30.00
N ARG A 387 26.50 -4.04 29.88
CA ARG A 387 25.40 -3.23 29.31
C ARG A 387 25.91 -2.06 28.44
N GLU A 388 26.68 -2.38 27.41
CA GLU A 388 27.15 -1.38 26.43
C GLU A 388 26.18 -1.19 25.24
N LEU A 389 24.97 -1.77 25.26
CA LEU A 389 24.05 -1.83 24.10
C LEU A 389 22.83 -0.88 24.15
N ASP A 390 22.78 0.08 25.08
CA ASP A 390 21.48 0.61 25.53
C ASP A 390 21.09 2.03 25.07
N SER A 391 22.04 2.93 24.72
CA SER A 391 21.73 4.24 24.09
C SER A 391 21.50 4.13 22.58
N ASP A 392 22.36 3.35 21.93
CA ASP A 392 22.42 3.21 20.46
C ASP A 392 21.15 2.54 19.91
N SER A 393 20.40 1.85 20.79
CA SER A 393 19.18 1.15 20.42
C SER A 393 18.03 2.08 20.03
N VAL A 394 17.85 3.23 20.71
CA VAL A 394 16.69 4.11 20.48
C VAL A 394 16.84 4.88 19.17
N ASP A 395 18.04 5.37 18.87
CA ASP A 395 18.33 6.07 17.61
C ASP A 395 18.18 5.13 16.41
N HIS A 396 18.69 3.90 16.53
CA HIS A 396 18.47 2.85 15.55
C HIS A 396 16.99 2.50 15.37
N LEU A 397 16.20 2.52 16.45
CA LEU A 397 14.76 2.28 16.36
C LEU A 397 14.05 3.44 15.67
N VAL A 398 14.31 4.68 16.07
CA VAL A 398 13.67 5.87 15.48
C VAL A 398 13.99 5.98 13.99
N SER A 399 15.23 5.73 13.59
CA SER A 399 15.63 5.67 12.17
C SER A 399 14.96 4.54 11.38
N THR A 400 14.55 3.45 12.05
CA THR A 400 13.79 2.37 11.41
C THR A 400 12.32 2.76 11.18
N PHE A 401 11.71 3.46 12.13
CA PHE A 401 10.29 3.84 12.12
C PHE A 401 9.99 5.20 11.49
N SER A 402 10.98 6.05 11.31
CA SER A 402 10.84 7.40 10.76
C SER A 402 11.94 7.67 9.73
N SER A 403 11.55 8.21 8.58
CA SER A 403 12.46 8.81 7.60
C SER A 403 12.70 10.30 7.85
N ASP A 404 12.05 10.91 8.84
CA ASP A 404 12.20 12.33 9.14
C ASP A 404 13.54 12.62 9.85
N PRO A 405 14.46 13.38 9.22
CA PRO A 405 15.75 13.72 9.81
C PRO A 405 15.64 14.45 11.14
N SER A 406 14.57 15.23 11.35
CA SER A 406 14.39 16.01 12.57
C SER A 406 14.14 15.12 13.79
N LEU A 407 13.29 14.09 13.63
CA LEU A 407 13.01 13.11 14.69
C LEU A 407 14.24 12.24 14.99
N ILE A 408 15.00 11.87 13.96
CA ILE A 408 16.22 11.07 14.12
C ILE A 408 17.29 11.87 14.87
N ALA A 409 17.53 13.12 14.47
CA ALA A 409 18.48 14.00 15.15
C ALA A 409 18.05 14.29 16.60
N PHE A 410 16.75 14.46 16.84
CA PHE A 410 16.21 14.67 18.18
C PHE A 410 16.35 13.44 19.07
N ALA A 411 16.16 12.23 18.52
CA ALA A 411 16.43 10.98 19.24
C ALA A 411 17.90 10.89 19.66
N GLN A 412 18.81 11.16 18.72
CA GLN A 412 20.26 11.16 18.98
C GLN A 412 20.65 12.11 20.09
N LEU A 413 20.06 13.31 20.09
CA LEU A 413 20.23 14.27 21.17
C LEU A 413 19.79 13.66 22.51
N CYS A 414 18.58 13.12 22.59
CA CYS A 414 18.05 12.52 23.82
C CYS A 414 18.88 11.32 24.30
N CYS A 415 19.50 10.58 23.39
CA CYS A 415 20.29 9.39 23.67
C CYS A 415 21.77 9.67 23.96
N ASP A 416 22.23 10.92 23.77
CA ASP A 416 23.59 11.31 24.10
C ASP A 416 23.88 11.13 25.61
N LYS A 417 25.00 10.46 25.89
CA LYS A 417 25.48 10.17 27.25
C LYS A 417 26.01 11.42 27.94
N THR A 418 26.36 12.46 27.19
CA THR A 418 26.79 13.75 27.74
C THR A 418 25.65 14.51 28.42
N TRP A 419 24.40 14.25 28.01
CA TRP A 419 23.19 14.82 28.61
C TRP A 419 22.72 14.03 29.84
N ASN A 420 23.59 13.91 30.84
CA ASN A 420 23.34 13.20 32.10
C ASN A 420 23.56 14.10 33.33
N ASP A 421 23.03 15.32 33.30
CA ASP A 421 22.89 16.13 34.52
C ASP A 421 21.69 15.66 35.34
N ARG A 422 21.89 15.45 36.65
CA ARG A 422 20.88 14.89 37.57
C ARG A 422 19.60 15.74 37.66
N SER A 423 19.64 17.02 37.30
CA SER A 423 18.48 17.94 37.30
C SER A 423 17.55 17.77 36.10
N ASP A 424 18.02 17.20 34.99
CA ASP A 424 17.32 17.25 33.70
C ASP A 424 16.64 15.92 33.34
N SER A 425 16.65 14.96 34.26
CA SER A 425 16.14 13.60 34.03
C SER A 425 14.63 13.53 33.76
N ASP A 426 13.85 14.46 34.34
CA ASP A 426 12.42 14.60 34.11
C ASP A 426 12.12 15.18 32.72
N PHE A 427 12.93 16.14 32.27
CA PHE A 427 12.78 16.73 30.95
C PHE A 427 13.18 15.76 29.85
N LYS A 428 14.26 15.00 30.05
CA LYS A 428 14.69 13.93 29.15
C LYS A 428 13.61 12.85 29.00
N GLU A 429 12.94 12.47 30.09
CA GLU A 429 11.81 11.54 30.04
C GLU A 429 10.63 12.10 29.24
N PHE A 430 10.28 13.36 29.49
CA PHE A 430 9.25 14.05 28.73
C PHE A 430 9.57 14.08 27.22
N CYS A 431 10.82 14.40 26.84
CA CYS A 431 11.27 14.41 25.45
C CYS A 431 11.08 13.05 24.77
N LEU A 432 11.41 11.95 25.45
CA LEU A 432 11.23 10.59 24.93
C LEU A 432 9.74 10.20 24.80
N GLN A 433 8.90 10.60 25.75
CA GLN A 433 7.45 10.38 25.69
C GLN A 433 6.81 11.15 24.51
N VAL A 434 7.21 12.40 24.30
CA VAL A 434 6.74 13.24 23.20
C VAL A 434 7.22 12.69 21.85
N LEU A 435 8.49 12.31 21.75
CA LEU A 435 9.05 11.69 20.56
C LEU A 435 8.23 10.47 20.14
N PHE A 436 7.88 9.61 21.10
CA PHE A 436 7.03 8.46 20.84
C PHE A 436 5.60 8.86 20.41
N ASP A 437 4.98 9.83 21.07
CA ASP A 437 3.63 10.30 20.70
C ASP A 437 3.61 10.83 19.26
N CYS A 438 4.67 11.55 18.87
CA CYS A 438 4.83 12.09 17.52
C CYS A 438 5.03 10.99 16.48
N ILE A 439 5.81 9.94 16.80
CA ILE A 439 6.04 8.80 15.89
C ILE A 439 4.79 7.93 15.77
N SER A 440 4.17 7.57 16.88
CA SER A 440 3.02 6.65 16.92
C SER A 440 1.76 7.21 16.27
N LYS A 441 1.56 8.54 16.34
CA LYS A 441 0.39 9.22 15.76
C LYS A 441 0.65 9.81 14.37
N ASP A 442 1.84 9.62 13.81
CA ASP A 442 2.24 10.20 12.52
C ASP A 442 2.16 11.74 12.51
N ARG A 443 2.72 12.38 13.54
CA ARG A 443 2.67 13.85 13.77
C ARG A 443 4.04 14.42 14.17
N PRO A 444 5.07 14.34 13.31
CA PRO A 444 6.40 14.87 13.61
C PRO A 444 6.42 16.36 13.97
N ALA A 445 5.60 17.18 13.27
CA ALA A 445 5.53 18.63 13.49
C ALA A 445 5.10 19.05 14.90
N LEU A 446 4.42 18.17 15.65
CA LEU A 446 3.98 18.47 17.01
C LEU A 446 5.13 18.44 18.03
N LEU A 447 6.27 17.83 17.70
CA LEU A 447 7.42 17.77 18.60
C LEU A 447 7.83 19.18 19.08
N GLN A 448 7.94 20.13 18.16
CA GLN A 448 8.28 21.51 18.49
C GLN A 448 7.20 22.18 19.35
N VAL A 449 5.92 21.87 19.10
CA VAL A 449 4.81 22.41 19.90
C VAL A 449 4.88 21.90 21.34
N TYR A 450 5.05 20.60 21.55
CA TYR A 450 5.20 20.02 22.89
C TYR A 450 6.39 20.61 23.64
N LEU A 451 7.55 20.73 22.99
CA LEU A 451 8.74 21.33 23.60
C LEU A 451 8.54 22.80 23.92
N SER A 452 7.91 23.57 23.03
CA SER A 452 7.60 24.99 23.28
C SER A 452 6.67 25.15 24.48
N LEU A 453 5.62 24.34 24.60
CA LEU A 453 4.69 24.43 25.72
C LEU A 453 5.34 24.03 27.05
N TYR A 454 6.16 22.98 27.06
CA TYR A 454 6.90 22.59 28.26
C TYR A 454 7.89 23.67 28.70
N THR A 455 8.72 24.15 27.77
CA THR A 455 9.75 25.15 28.05
C THR A 455 9.17 26.48 28.50
N THR A 456 8.00 26.89 27.99
CA THR A 456 7.33 28.12 28.45
C THR A 456 6.96 28.05 29.94
N ILE A 457 6.42 26.92 30.40
CA ILE A 457 6.07 26.74 31.82
C ILE A 457 7.32 26.55 32.68
N ALA A 458 8.34 25.84 32.18
CA ALA A 458 9.63 25.74 32.85
C ALA A 458 10.28 27.12 33.03
N SER A 459 10.26 27.97 32.00
CA SER A 459 10.78 29.35 32.09
C SER A 459 9.98 30.23 33.05
N MET A 460 8.67 30.03 33.15
CA MET A 460 7.84 30.71 34.14
C MET A 460 8.21 30.30 35.57
N ALA A 461 8.47 29.01 35.80
CA ALA A 461 8.90 28.50 37.09
C ALA A 461 10.31 28.97 37.46
N ASP A 462 11.26 28.94 36.51
CA ASP A 462 12.64 29.38 36.72
C ASP A 462 12.73 30.87 37.08
N LEU A 463 11.85 31.72 36.51
CA LEU A 463 11.80 33.15 36.83
C LEU A 463 11.40 33.43 38.28
N LEU A 464 10.64 32.52 38.91
CA LEU A 464 10.32 32.60 40.34
C LEU A 464 11.48 32.16 41.25
N VAL A 465 12.33 31.23 40.77
CA VAL A 465 13.40 30.63 41.57
C VAL A 465 14.73 31.39 41.44
N LYS A 466 15.09 31.84 40.22
CA LYS A 466 16.38 32.48 39.93
C LYS A 466 16.25 33.99 39.84
N THR A 467 17.17 34.72 40.47
CA THR A 467 17.17 36.21 40.52
C THR A 467 17.52 36.87 39.19
N ASP A 468 18.16 36.16 38.27
CA ASP A 468 18.70 36.74 37.04
C ASP A 468 17.67 36.85 35.90
N SER A 469 17.78 37.96 35.19
CA SER A 469 16.84 38.47 34.20
C SER A 469 16.97 37.77 32.85
N ASN A 470 16.24 36.67 32.64
CA ASN A 470 15.88 36.26 31.29
C ASN A 470 14.50 36.83 30.94
N VAL A 471 14.46 37.60 29.84
CA VAL A 471 13.23 38.20 29.30
C VAL A 471 12.28 37.08 28.90
N CYS A 472 11.14 36.99 29.57
CA CYS A 472 10.17 35.95 29.34
C CYS A 472 8.91 36.58 28.74
N ASP A 473 8.61 36.24 27.48
CA ASP A 473 7.55 36.88 26.69
C ASP A 473 6.16 36.50 27.17
N SER A 474 5.29 37.50 27.36
CA SER A 474 3.88 37.33 27.71
C SER A 474 3.00 36.75 26.58
N LEU A 475 3.57 36.53 25.39
CA LEU A 475 2.91 35.87 24.26
C LEU A 475 2.78 34.36 24.45
N SER A 476 3.76 33.73 25.12
CA SER A 476 3.79 32.29 25.38
C SER A 476 2.51 31.77 26.06
N ILE A 477 2.02 32.51 27.06
CA ILE A 477 0.79 32.19 27.81
C ILE A 477 -0.45 32.29 26.93
N SER A 478 -0.43 33.19 25.95
CA SER A 478 -1.54 33.32 24.99
C SER A 478 -1.60 32.08 24.10
N SER A 479 -0.44 31.55 23.67
CA SER A 479 -0.34 30.30 22.92
C SER A 479 -0.86 29.09 23.73
N LEU A 480 -0.50 28.99 25.01
CA LEU A 480 -1.01 27.93 25.91
C LEU A 480 -2.53 28.01 26.06
N LYS A 481 -3.07 29.22 26.25
CA LYS A 481 -4.51 29.46 26.38
C LYS A 481 -5.28 29.09 25.11
N VAL A 482 -4.72 29.38 23.93
CA VAL A 482 -5.29 28.96 22.63
C VAL A 482 -5.27 27.45 22.51
N ALA A 483 -4.18 26.78 22.90
CA ALA A 483 -4.09 25.32 22.87
C ALA A 483 -5.13 24.65 23.79
N LEU A 484 -5.37 25.21 24.98
CA LEU A 484 -6.40 24.75 25.90
C LEU A 484 -7.82 24.96 25.35
N ALA A 485 -8.11 26.15 24.82
CA ALA A 485 -9.41 26.46 24.22
C ALA A 485 -9.71 25.57 23.00
N TYR A 486 -8.68 25.29 22.18
CA TYR A 486 -8.80 24.33 21.07
C TYR A 486 -9.16 22.93 21.59
N ASN A 487 -8.45 22.44 22.59
CA ASN A 487 -8.71 21.11 23.16
C ASN A 487 -10.11 21.01 23.78
N GLU A 488 -10.58 22.06 24.48
CA GLU A 488 -11.94 22.14 25.01
C GLU A 488 -13.01 22.15 23.90
N ALA A 489 -12.75 22.84 22.79
CA ALA A 489 -13.65 22.85 21.63
C ALA A 489 -13.72 21.47 20.94
N VAL A 490 -12.62 20.73 20.90
CA VAL A 490 -12.58 19.36 20.38
C VAL A 490 -13.31 18.39 21.33
N THR A 491 -13.04 18.44 22.64
CA THR A 491 -13.70 17.53 23.61
C THR A 491 -15.19 17.80 23.74
N SER A 492 -15.63 19.05 23.58
CA SER A 492 -17.04 19.42 23.55
C SER A 492 -17.76 19.12 22.23
N GLY A 493 -17.06 18.55 21.24
CA GLY A 493 -17.64 18.17 19.94
C GLY A 493 -17.99 19.34 19.03
N ARG A 494 -17.58 20.57 19.37
CA ARG A 494 -17.82 21.76 18.52
C ARG A 494 -16.96 21.74 17.26
N LEU A 495 -15.83 21.03 17.29
CA LEU A 495 -14.95 20.80 16.16
C LEU A 495 -15.01 19.33 15.73
N ALA A 496 -15.35 19.10 14.46
CA ALA A 496 -15.44 17.76 13.86
C ALA A 496 -14.04 17.22 13.47
N SER A 497 -13.14 17.05 14.44
CA SER A 497 -11.86 16.37 14.22
C SER A 497 -11.85 15.00 14.91
N SER A 498 -11.26 13.99 14.25
CA SER A 498 -11.16 12.61 14.71
C SER A 498 -10.13 12.41 15.84
N GLY A 499 -10.15 13.29 16.85
CA GLY A 499 -9.23 13.32 17.98
C GLY A 499 -8.44 14.64 18.08
N GLY A 500 -8.07 15.03 19.30
CA GLY A 500 -7.21 16.19 19.55
C GLY A 500 -5.80 16.01 18.98
N PHE A 501 -5.18 17.11 18.55
CA PHE A 501 -3.81 17.09 18.04
C PHE A 501 -2.79 16.80 19.14
N VAL A 502 -2.89 17.53 20.25
CA VAL A 502 -2.04 17.43 21.44
C VAL A 502 -2.76 16.61 22.52
N GLN A 503 -2.02 15.86 23.34
CA GLN A 503 -2.57 15.11 24.47
C GLN A 503 -3.32 16.01 25.46
N SER A 504 -4.58 15.66 25.75
CA SER A 504 -5.45 16.47 26.62
C SER A 504 -4.97 16.52 28.07
N ILE A 505 -4.44 15.41 28.58
CA ILE A 505 -3.89 15.28 29.93
C ILE A 505 -2.67 16.19 30.10
N PHE A 506 -1.80 16.24 29.09
CA PHE A 506 -0.63 17.11 29.08
C PHE A 506 -1.04 18.59 29.11
N LEU A 507 -1.97 19.02 28.25
CA LEU A 507 -2.44 20.40 28.26
C LEU A 507 -3.11 20.77 29.59
N ALA A 508 -3.93 19.90 30.16
CA ALA A 508 -4.57 20.13 31.45
C ALA A 508 -3.55 20.26 32.60
N SER A 509 -2.50 19.44 32.61
CA SER A 509 -1.44 19.52 33.62
C SER A 509 -0.63 20.81 33.51
N LEU A 510 -0.34 21.24 32.28
CA LEU A 510 0.29 22.54 32.00
C LEU A 510 -0.59 23.71 32.47
N GLY A 511 -1.89 23.66 32.19
CA GLY A 511 -2.85 24.66 32.68
C GLY A 511 -2.86 24.76 34.20
N LYS A 512 -2.90 23.62 34.90
CA LYS A 512 -2.86 23.60 36.36
C LYS A 512 -1.55 24.14 36.92
N ARG A 513 -0.40 23.76 36.35
CA ARG A 513 0.91 24.29 36.76
C ARG A 513 1.01 25.81 36.55
N CYS A 514 0.45 26.33 35.46
CA CYS A 514 0.38 27.78 35.22
C CYS A 514 -0.41 28.48 36.32
N GLU A 515 -1.57 27.93 36.71
CA GLU A 515 -2.36 28.47 37.83
C GLU A 515 -1.64 28.37 39.17
N GLU A 516 -0.94 27.28 39.45
CA GLU A 516 -0.12 27.11 40.66
C GLU A 516 0.98 28.19 40.72
N ILE A 517 1.74 28.38 39.64
CA ILE A 517 2.78 29.42 39.52
C ILE A 517 2.21 30.83 39.80
N LEU A 518 1.07 31.15 39.20
CA LEU A 518 0.41 32.45 39.36
C LEU A 518 -0.16 32.67 40.78
N ASN A 519 -0.56 31.59 41.47
CA ASN A 519 -1.11 31.66 42.82
C ASN A 519 -0.05 31.67 43.92
N CYS A 520 1.18 31.21 43.64
CA CYS A 520 2.28 31.15 44.62
C CYS A 520 2.84 32.54 45.01
N SER A 521 2.69 33.58 44.20
CA SER A 521 3.26 34.91 44.48
C SER A 521 2.30 35.78 45.33
N THR A 522 2.74 36.15 46.54
CA THR A 522 2.03 37.09 47.42
C THR A 522 2.14 38.55 46.94
N GLU A 523 3.28 38.93 46.36
CA GLU A 523 3.55 40.25 45.77
C GLU A 523 2.60 40.55 44.60
N LEU A 524 2.18 39.51 43.85
CA LEU A 524 1.23 39.64 42.74
C LEU A 524 -0.14 40.20 43.17
N LYS A 525 -0.63 39.83 44.35
CA LYS A 525 -1.92 40.35 44.87
C LYS A 525 -1.85 41.85 45.17
N ILE A 526 -0.71 42.33 45.64
CA ILE A 526 -0.48 43.75 45.92
C ILE A 526 -0.38 44.52 44.60
N ASN A 527 0.38 44.00 43.65
CA ASN A 527 0.53 44.61 42.32
C ASN A 527 -0.79 44.63 41.54
N LEU A 528 -1.61 43.58 41.66
CA LEU A 528 -2.94 43.55 41.05
C LEU A 528 -3.88 44.57 41.69
N ARG A 529 -3.82 44.78 43.01
CA ARG A 529 -4.57 45.87 43.67
C ARG A 529 -4.15 47.23 43.12
N ASN A 530 -2.84 47.45 42.98
CA ASN A 530 -2.30 48.69 42.41
C ASN A 530 -2.74 48.88 40.96
N TYR A 531 -2.79 47.82 40.13
CA TYR A 531 -3.33 47.87 38.77
C TYR A 531 -4.81 48.27 38.72
N LEU A 532 -5.61 47.77 39.66
CA LEU A 532 -7.03 48.05 39.71
C LEU A 532 -7.33 49.48 40.19
N THR A 533 -6.52 50.00 41.12
CA THR A 533 -6.74 51.32 41.74
C THR A 533 -6.04 52.46 41.01
N SER A 534 -4.82 52.26 40.51
CA SER A 534 -3.99 53.28 39.85
C SER A 534 -4.19 53.32 38.33
N GLU A 535 -4.15 54.51 37.73
CA GLU A 535 -4.02 54.68 36.26
C GLU A 535 -2.57 54.67 35.78
N ALA A 536 -1.60 54.87 36.68
CA ALA A 536 -0.18 54.98 36.36
C ALA A 536 0.64 53.91 37.09
N TRP A 537 1.43 53.15 36.34
CA TRP A 537 2.46 52.26 36.90
C TRP A 537 3.72 53.10 37.20
N SER A 538 4.43 52.80 38.28
CA SER A 538 5.71 53.48 38.57
C SER A 538 6.80 52.95 37.62
N ASP A 539 7.36 53.81 36.78
CA ASP A 539 8.41 53.50 35.79
C ASP A 539 9.84 53.39 36.39
N ASP A 540 9.98 52.98 37.65
CA ASP A 540 11.31 52.83 38.26
C ASP A 540 12.01 51.55 37.77
N HIS A 541 13.13 51.70 37.06
CA HIS A 541 13.90 50.63 36.39
C HIS A 541 14.61 49.63 37.32
N ASN A 542 14.08 49.34 38.50
CA ASN A 542 14.63 48.30 39.39
C ASN A 542 14.32 46.89 38.84
N SER A 543 15.33 46.01 38.80
CA SER A 543 15.22 44.62 38.30
C SER A 543 14.13 43.80 39.00
N LYS A 544 13.86 44.09 40.28
CA LYS A 544 12.76 43.48 41.05
C LYS A 544 11.38 43.90 40.50
N LEU A 545 11.23 45.17 40.11
CA LEU A 545 9.98 45.70 39.56
C LEU A 545 9.65 45.12 38.17
N GLN A 546 10.67 44.78 37.39
CA GLN A 546 10.50 44.17 36.06
C GLN A 546 9.89 42.77 36.15
N LYS A 547 10.33 41.96 37.13
CA LYS A 547 9.77 40.61 37.37
C LYS A 547 8.31 40.66 37.77
N ASP A 548 7.97 41.57 38.68
CA ASP A 548 6.62 41.80 39.15
C ASP A 548 5.67 42.26 38.03
N THR A 549 6.18 43.10 37.13
CA THR A 549 5.44 43.55 35.95
C THR A 549 5.16 42.41 34.97
N ILE A 550 6.15 41.52 34.75
CA ILE A 550 5.99 40.34 33.90
C ILE A 550 4.95 39.38 34.50
N LEU A 551 5.07 39.06 35.80
CA LEU A 551 4.13 38.19 36.52
C LEU A 551 2.69 38.73 36.49
N LEU A 552 2.52 40.05 36.67
CA LEU A 552 1.22 40.68 36.51
C LEU A 552 0.70 40.55 35.08
N SER A 553 1.53 40.84 34.07
CA SER A 553 1.13 40.73 32.66
C SER A 553 0.61 39.34 32.31
N TRP A 554 1.23 38.31 32.89
CA TRP A 554 0.83 36.92 32.78
C TRP A 554 -0.53 36.64 33.43
N TYR A 555 -0.72 37.13 34.66
CA TYR A 555 -2.00 37.00 35.37
C TYR A 555 -3.14 37.67 34.60
N LEU A 556 -2.92 38.91 34.13
CA LEU A 556 -3.93 39.66 33.39
C LEU A 556 -4.34 38.93 32.10
N LYS A 557 -3.36 38.40 31.35
CA LYS A 557 -3.63 37.64 30.11
C LYS A 557 -4.29 36.29 30.37
N TRP A 558 -3.81 35.53 31.37
CA TRP A 558 -4.34 34.21 31.69
C TRP A 558 -5.81 34.28 32.11
N PHE A 559 -6.13 35.17 33.05
CA PHE A 559 -7.50 35.32 33.56
C PHE A 559 -8.38 36.29 32.75
N SER A 560 -7.89 36.78 31.61
CA SER A 560 -8.59 37.74 30.73
C SER A 560 -9.01 39.04 31.43
N VAL A 561 -8.20 39.57 32.33
CA VAL A 561 -8.54 40.78 33.09
C VAL A 561 -8.54 41.99 32.15
N PRO A 562 -9.66 42.74 32.03
CA PRO A 562 -9.75 43.89 31.16
C PRO A 562 -9.01 45.11 31.72
N SER A 563 -8.86 46.15 30.91
CA SER A 563 -8.23 47.40 31.35
C SER A 563 -8.97 48.05 32.54
N PRO A 564 -8.28 48.81 33.41
CA PRO A 564 -8.87 49.37 34.63
C PRO A 564 -10.07 50.29 34.35
N SER A 565 -10.08 50.99 33.22
CA SER A 565 -11.20 51.85 32.77
C SER A 565 -12.49 51.07 32.55
N ILE A 566 -12.42 49.89 31.93
CA ILE A 566 -13.57 49.00 31.71
C ILE A 566 -14.07 48.46 33.06
N ILE A 567 -13.16 48.10 33.96
CA ILE A 567 -13.51 47.60 35.30
C ILE A 567 -14.22 48.69 36.11
N ARG A 568 -13.69 49.92 36.15
CA ARG A 568 -14.32 51.04 36.85
C ARG A 568 -15.70 51.36 36.29
N ALA A 569 -15.86 51.40 34.97
CA ALA A 569 -17.17 51.60 34.35
C ALA A 569 -18.19 50.51 34.74
N ALA A 570 -17.75 49.25 34.88
CA ALA A 570 -18.59 48.16 35.36
C ALA A 570 -18.93 48.32 36.85
N VAL A 571 -17.95 48.68 37.69
CA VAL A 571 -18.14 48.91 39.13
C VAL A 571 -19.07 50.10 39.40
N GLU A 572 -18.93 51.21 38.67
CA GLU A 572 -19.81 52.38 38.79
C GLU A 572 -21.24 52.08 38.37
N LYS A 573 -21.44 51.28 37.30
CA LYS A 573 -22.77 50.79 36.91
C LYS A 573 -23.43 49.93 37.99
N ILE A 574 -22.64 49.18 38.74
CA ILE A 574 -23.14 48.37 39.86
C ILE A 574 -23.48 49.28 41.05
N LYS A 575 -22.55 50.17 41.46
CA LYS A 575 -22.73 51.10 42.58
C LYS A 575 -23.87 52.09 42.39
N SER A 576 -24.14 52.52 41.15
CA SER A 576 -25.24 53.45 40.83
C SER A 576 -26.63 52.80 40.84
N LYS A 577 -26.72 51.48 40.66
CA LYS A 577 -28.01 50.77 40.56
C LYS A 577 -28.38 50.00 41.83
N PHE A 578 -27.42 49.67 42.68
CA PHE A 578 -27.64 48.83 43.85
C PHE A 578 -26.79 49.28 45.05
N ASN A 579 -27.41 49.44 46.24
CA ASN A 579 -26.71 49.54 47.52
C ASN A 579 -26.34 48.14 47.99
N ILE A 580 -25.19 47.65 47.53
CA ILE A 580 -24.76 46.28 47.79
C ILE A 580 -23.96 46.23 49.10
N SER A 581 -24.44 45.43 50.06
CA SER A 581 -23.74 45.10 51.33
C SER A 581 -23.07 43.72 51.32
N THR A 582 -23.24 42.94 50.25
CA THR A 582 -22.73 41.56 50.05
C THR A 582 -21.91 41.42 48.75
N SER A 583 -21.32 40.26 48.46
CA SER A 583 -20.43 40.09 47.29
C SER A 583 -21.13 40.40 45.95
N ALA A 584 -20.49 41.21 45.09
CA ALA A 584 -21.00 41.60 43.78
C ALA A 584 -20.57 40.66 42.64
N VAL A 585 -19.99 39.49 42.98
CA VAL A 585 -19.44 38.49 42.03
C VAL A 585 -20.41 38.12 40.90
N PRO A 586 -21.72 37.84 41.11
CA PRO A 586 -22.63 37.48 40.02
C PRO A 586 -22.86 38.64 39.04
N LEU A 587 -22.94 39.88 39.54
CA LEU A 587 -23.14 41.07 38.72
C LEU A 587 -21.88 41.41 37.91
N LEU A 588 -20.70 41.25 38.52
CA LEU A 588 -19.42 41.40 37.85
C LEU A 588 -19.24 40.35 36.74
N ARG A 589 -19.65 39.10 36.97
CA ARG A 589 -19.61 38.04 35.94
C ARG A 589 -20.52 38.34 34.75
N LEU A 590 -21.65 39.02 34.97
CA LEU A 590 -22.56 39.43 33.91
C LEU A 590 -22.01 40.59 33.07
N LEU A 591 -21.35 41.56 33.72
CA LEU A 591 -20.74 42.70 33.02
C LEU A 591 -19.39 42.36 32.38
N LEU A 592 -18.68 41.36 32.90
CA LEU A 592 -17.38 40.89 32.42
C LEU A 592 -17.45 39.37 32.11
N PRO A 593 -18.11 38.97 31.00
CA PRO A 593 -18.36 37.56 30.70
C PRO A 593 -17.07 36.78 30.37
N SER A 594 -16.04 37.45 29.84
CA SER A 594 -14.77 36.85 29.42
C SER A 594 -13.74 36.69 30.55
N THR A 595 -13.91 37.36 31.68
CA THR A 595 -12.99 37.29 32.83
C THR A 595 -13.17 36.02 33.63
N HIS A 596 -12.08 35.36 34.01
CA HIS A 596 -12.13 34.17 34.84
C HIS A 596 -12.65 34.48 36.27
N ILE A 597 -13.26 33.49 36.92
CA ILE A 597 -13.93 33.67 38.21
C ILE A 597 -12.97 34.06 39.35
N SER A 598 -11.73 33.58 39.30
CA SER A 598 -10.68 33.97 40.25
C SER A 598 -10.39 35.47 40.21
N ALA A 599 -10.22 36.04 39.01
CA ALA A 599 -10.01 37.48 38.85
C ALA A 599 -11.25 38.29 39.25
N ILE A 600 -12.45 37.82 38.93
CA ILE A 600 -13.71 38.48 39.37
C ILE A 600 -13.77 38.54 40.90
N SER A 601 -13.39 37.46 41.59
CA SER A 601 -13.39 37.42 43.07
C SER A 601 -12.39 38.39 43.69
N GLU A 602 -11.23 38.60 43.05
CA GLU A 602 -10.25 39.60 43.50
C GLU A 602 -10.72 41.03 43.21
N ILE A 603 -11.38 41.28 42.07
CA ILE A 603 -12.02 42.59 41.77
C ILE A 603 -13.09 42.92 42.82
N ASP A 604 -13.93 41.95 43.18
CA ASP A 604 -14.97 42.11 44.19
C ASP A 604 -14.37 42.49 45.55
N ARG A 605 -13.31 41.78 46.00
CA ARG A 605 -12.58 42.07 47.24
C ARG A 605 -12.01 43.49 47.30
N VAL A 606 -11.61 44.06 46.16
CA VAL A 606 -11.01 45.40 46.10
C VAL A 606 -12.05 46.51 46.10
N PHE A 607 -13.15 46.36 45.36
CA PHE A 607 -14.12 47.44 45.16
C PHE A 607 -15.38 47.36 46.04
N PHE A 608 -15.69 46.18 46.59
CA PHE A 608 -16.84 45.90 47.45
C PHE A 608 -16.38 45.12 48.71
N PRO A 609 -15.61 45.74 49.61
CA PRO A 609 -15.17 45.08 50.83
C PRO A 609 -16.37 44.73 51.71
N SER A 610 -16.55 43.45 52.02
CA SER A 610 -17.50 43.00 53.05
C SER A 610 -17.02 43.45 54.44
N ASN A 611 -17.89 44.08 55.23
CA ASN A 611 -17.63 44.60 56.60
C ASN A 611 -17.25 43.53 57.67
N VAL A 612 -16.69 42.38 57.29
CA VAL A 612 -16.43 41.25 58.22
C VAL A 612 -14.94 41.15 58.64
N THR A 613 -14.02 41.92 58.09
CA THR A 613 -12.60 41.93 58.53
C THR A 613 -12.20 43.26 59.18
N ILE A 614 -12.75 43.54 60.38
CA ILE A 614 -12.19 44.52 61.34
C ILE A 614 -11.83 43.85 62.69
N ALA A 615 -11.85 42.52 62.79
CA ALA A 615 -11.34 41.84 63.98
C ALA A 615 -10.60 40.54 63.63
N LEU A 616 -9.31 40.68 63.29
CA LEU A 616 -8.16 39.90 63.78
C LEU A 616 -6.88 40.33 63.04
#